data_AF-A0A8J7XKR6-F1
#
_entry.id   AF-A0A8J7XKR6-F1
#
_cell.length_a   1.000
_cell.length_b   1.000
_cell.length_c   1.000
_cell.angle_alpha   90.00
_cell.angle_beta   90.00
_cell.angle_gamma   90.00
#
_symmetry.space_group_name_H-M   'P 1'
#
loop_
_entity.id
_entity.type
_entity.pdbx_description
1 polymer ?
#
loop_
_entity_poly.entity_id
_entity_poly.type
_entity_poly.pdbx_seq_one_letter_code
_entity_poly.pdbx_strand_id
1 'polypeptide(L)'
;MVKVSKMSDDEVLELYRKGLTNRQIADRLGVTQPAVQYRLQNLELMNNFHHCKPADPTQVKILHDMGLTTIGIAQLLRTNAKTILEAMKDLELEDNCHRLKELLRKDNQECECGD
;
A
#
# COMPACT_ATOMS: atom_id res chain seq x y z
N MET A 1 11.69 -9.59 36.00
CA MET A 1 10.98 -8.31 35.73
C MET A 1 11.14 -7.99 34.25
N VAL A 2 10.07 -8.13 33.46
CA VAL A 2 10.10 -7.72 32.05
C VAL A 2 10.10 -6.19 32.04
N LYS A 3 11.10 -5.59 31.40
CA LYS A 3 11.20 -4.15 31.17
C LYS A 3 9.98 -3.74 30.35
N VAL A 4 9.04 -3.04 30.97
CA VAL A 4 7.96 -2.35 30.23
C VAL A 4 8.64 -1.19 29.52
N SER A 5 9.15 -1.43 28.31
CA SER A 5 9.62 -0.36 27.44
C SER A 5 8.42 0.54 27.16
N LYS A 6 8.44 1.71 27.79
CA LYS A 6 7.47 2.77 27.55
C LYS A 6 7.62 3.14 26.08
N MET A 7 6.71 2.66 25.22
CA MET A 7 6.50 3.25 23.90
C MET A 7 6.44 4.78 24.10
N SER A 8 7.23 5.56 23.37
CA SER A 8 7.11 7.02 23.44
C SER A 8 6.08 7.50 22.42
N ASP A 9 5.39 8.59 22.74
CA ASP A 9 4.42 9.16 21.81
C ASP A 9 5.14 9.74 20.58
N ASP A 10 6.36 10.24 20.75
CA ASP A 10 7.22 10.74 19.67
C ASP A 10 7.60 9.65 18.66
N GLU A 11 7.99 8.46 19.12
CA GLU A 11 8.31 7.33 18.22
C GLU A 11 7.07 6.88 17.44
N VAL A 12 5.91 6.81 18.09
CA VAL A 12 4.64 6.47 17.43
C VAL A 12 4.29 7.53 16.38
N LEU A 13 4.41 8.82 16.71
CA LEU A 13 4.15 9.94 15.81
C LEU A 13 5.10 9.96 14.61
N GLU A 14 6.39 9.68 14.80
CA GLU A 14 7.36 9.63 13.71
C GLU A 14 7.02 8.54 12.70
N LEU A 15 6.72 7.32 13.19
CA LEU A 15 6.33 6.19 12.35
C LEU A 15 4.96 6.42 11.70
N TYR A 16 4.03 7.05 12.41
CA TYR A 16 2.73 7.44 11.89
C TYR A 16 2.85 8.45 10.75
N ARG A 17 3.68 9.50 10.90
CA ARG A 17 3.95 10.50 9.85
C ARG A 17 4.62 9.89 8.61
N LYS A 18 5.38 8.80 8.78
CA LYS A 18 5.93 8.00 7.68
C LYS A 18 4.88 7.14 6.95
N GLY A 19 3.62 7.19 7.38
CA GLY A 19 2.48 6.49 6.77
C GLY A 19 2.40 5.01 7.13
N LEU A 20 3.05 4.57 8.21
CA LEU A 20 2.98 3.17 8.63
C LEU A 20 1.62 2.88 9.27
N THR A 21 1.09 1.69 8.99
CA THR A 21 -0.11 1.17 9.65
C THR A 21 0.16 0.81 11.11
N ASN A 22 -0.88 0.71 11.94
CA ASN A 22 -0.71 0.29 13.34
C ASN A 22 0.01 -1.06 13.49
N ARG A 23 -0.17 -1.98 12.53
CA ARG A 23 0.54 -3.26 12.52
C ARG A 23 2.04 -3.06 12.27
N GLN A 24 2.41 -2.29 11.26
CA GLN A 24 3.82 -2.00 10.96
C GLN A 24 4.51 -1.21 12.09
N ILE A 25 3.78 -0.29 12.74
CA ILE A 25 4.28 0.43 13.92
C ILE A 25 4.50 -0.56 15.08
N ALA A 26 3.53 -1.45 15.32
CA ALA A 26 3.61 -2.45 16.38
C ALA A 26 4.80 -3.40 16.19
N ASP A 27 4.96 -3.93 14.98
CA ASP A 27 6.08 -4.81 14.62
C ASP A 27 7.44 -4.11 14.82
N ARG A 28 7.52 -2.81 14.51
CA ARG A 28 8.76 -2.03 14.60
C ARG A 28 9.12 -1.62 16.03
N LEU A 29 8.12 -1.40 16.87
CA LEU A 29 8.30 -1.02 18.27
C LEU A 29 8.29 -2.22 19.23
N GLY A 30 8.07 -3.44 18.73
CA GLY A 30 7.99 -4.65 19.55
C GLY A 30 6.79 -4.64 20.50
N VAL A 31 5.70 -4.00 20.11
CA VAL A 31 4.47 -3.87 20.90
C VAL A 31 3.29 -4.52 20.17
N THR A 32 2.13 -4.54 20.82
CA THR A 32 0.90 -5.05 20.19
C THR A 32 0.20 -3.97 19.37
N GLN A 33 -0.49 -4.37 18.29
CA GLN A 33 -1.29 -3.46 17.48
C GLN A 33 -2.36 -2.68 18.29
N PRO A 34 -3.07 -3.29 19.26
CA PRO A 34 -3.99 -2.55 20.13
C PRO A 34 -3.31 -1.49 20.98
N ALA A 35 -2.06 -1.72 21.44
CA ALA A 35 -1.31 -0.71 22.19
C ALA A 35 -1.01 0.53 21.34
N VAL A 36 -0.63 0.34 20.07
CA VAL A 36 -0.44 1.45 19.12
C VAL A 36 -1.76 2.18 18.86
N GLN A 37 -2.86 1.44 18.66
CA GLN A 37 -4.17 2.03 18.46
C GLN A 37 -4.61 2.90 19.64
N TYR A 38 -4.46 2.40 20.86
CA TYR A 38 -4.80 3.14 22.07
C TYR A 38 -4.00 4.45 22.16
N ARG A 39 -2.71 4.43 21.82
CA ARG A 39 -1.89 5.64 21.83
C ARG A 39 -2.25 6.64 20.75
N LEU A 40 -2.50 6.17 19.53
CA LEU A 40 -2.95 7.07 18.46
C LEU A 40 -4.29 7.72 18.84
N GLN A 41 -5.21 6.98 19.46
CA GLN A 41 -6.47 7.55 19.97
C GLN A 41 -6.26 8.62 21.03
N ASN A 42 -5.33 8.41 21.97
CA ASN A 42 -4.97 9.42 22.97
C ASN A 42 -4.32 10.68 22.36
N LEU A 43 -3.73 10.56 21.17
CA LEU A 43 -3.18 11.65 20.38
C LEU A 43 -4.20 12.23 19.37
N GLU A 44 -5.47 11.83 19.45
CA GLU A 44 -6.54 12.20 18.51
C GLU A 44 -6.24 11.82 17.04
N LEU A 45 -5.39 10.82 16.83
CA LEU A 45 -5.00 10.29 15.52
C LEU A 45 -5.75 8.99 15.22
N MET A 46 -6.24 8.88 13.98
CA MET A 46 -6.84 7.64 13.47
C MET A 46 -5.77 6.74 12.84
N ASN A 47 -5.97 5.43 12.90
CA ASN A 47 -5.08 4.45 12.26
C ASN A 47 -4.90 4.74 10.76
N ASN A 48 -3.65 4.72 10.29
CA ASN A 48 -3.29 4.84 8.87
C ASN A 48 -3.88 3.74 7.97
N PHE A 49 -4.56 2.74 8.52
CA PHE A 49 -5.42 1.81 7.76
C PHE A 49 -6.48 2.53 6.92
N HIS A 50 -6.88 3.74 7.32
CA HIS A 50 -8.01 4.47 6.73
C HIS A 50 -7.66 5.82 6.13
N HIS A 51 -6.45 5.99 5.60
CA HIS A 51 -6.34 6.91 4.47
C HIS A 51 -6.94 6.27 3.21
N CYS A 52 -8.25 5.99 3.29
CA CYS A 52 -9.19 6.19 2.18
C CYS A 52 -9.16 7.68 1.82
N LYS A 53 -7.99 8.20 1.41
CA LYS A 53 -8.04 9.33 0.51
C LYS A 53 -8.50 8.73 -0.81
N PRO A 54 -9.60 9.22 -1.40
CA PRO A 54 -9.90 8.87 -2.78
C PRO A 54 -8.62 9.10 -3.57
N ALA A 55 -8.16 8.07 -4.28
CA ALA A 55 -7.00 8.22 -5.13
C ALA A 55 -7.35 9.31 -6.15
N ASP A 56 -6.46 10.29 -6.33
CA ASP A 56 -6.65 11.30 -7.37
C ASP A 56 -6.79 10.57 -8.72
N PRO A 57 -7.95 10.66 -9.39
CA PRO A 57 -8.17 9.94 -10.65
C PRO A 57 -7.11 10.25 -11.70
N THR A 58 -6.55 11.48 -11.68
CA THR A 58 -5.47 11.89 -12.57
C THR A 58 -4.20 11.08 -12.30
N GLN A 59 -3.84 10.91 -11.02
CA GLN A 59 -2.69 10.09 -10.64
C GLN A 59 -2.90 8.62 -11.01
N VAL A 60 -4.10 8.08 -10.76
CA VAL A 60 -4.44 6.70 -11.13
C VAL A 60 -4.28 6.50 -12.63
N LYS A 61 -4.80 7.43 -13.45
CA LYS A 61 -4.69 7.37 -14.90
C LYS A 61 -3.24 7.43 -15.37
N ILE A 62 -2.43 8.37 -14.87
CA ILE A 62 -1.02 8.50 -15.25
C ILE A 62 -0.25 7.20 -14.91
N LEU A 63 -0.45 6.65 -13.72
CA LEU A 63 0.22 5.42 -13.30
C LEU A 63 -0.25 4.20 -14.12
N HIS A 64 -1.53 4.14 -14.46
CA HIS A 64 -2.09 3.12 -15.35
C HIS A 64 -1.52 3.22 -16.78
N ASP A 65 -1.42 4.43 -17.35
CA ASP A 65 -0.85 4.68 -18.67
C ASP A 65 0.64 4.27 -18.73
N MET A 66 1.35 4.35 -17.60
CA MET A 66 2.72 3.83 -17.46
C MET A 66 2.80 2.29 -17.37
N GLY A 67 1.66 1.59 -17.43
CA GLY A 67 1.59 0.14 -17.41
C GLY A 67 1.58 -0.49 -16.01
N LEU A 68 1.41 0.30 -14.94
CA LEU A 68 1.30 -0.27 -13.59
C LEU A 68 -0.02 -1.02 -13.43
N THR A 69 0.03 -2.10 -12.64
CA THR A 69 -1.16 -2.85 -12.23
C THR A 69 -1.86 -2.18 -11.05
N THR A 70 -3.12 -2.52 -10.78
CA THR A 70 -3.87 -2.01 -9.61
C THR A 70 -3.07 -2.14 -8.31
N ILE A 71 -2.39 -3.27 -8.13
CA ILE A 71 -1.58 -3.53 -6.92
C ILE A 71 -0.37 -2.60 -6.88
N GLY A 72 0.32 -2.40 -8.01
CA GLY A 72 1.44 -1.47 -8.10
C GLY A 72 1.03 -0.03 -7.82
N ILE A 73 -0.09 0.41 -8.39
CA ILE A 73 -0.68 1.74 -8.15
C ILE A 73 -1.05 1.90 -6.66
N ALA A 74 -1.71 0.92 -6.06
CA ALA A 74 -2.11 0.95 -4.66
C ALA A 74 -0.90 1.08 -3.74
N GLN A 75 0.16 0.32 -4.00
CA GLN A 75 1.42 0.41 -3.25
C GLN A 75 2.06 1.80 -3.41
N LEU A 76 2.09 2.34 -4.62
CA LEU A 76 2.75 3.62 -4.91
C LEU A 76 1.98 4.82 -4.30
N LEU A 77 0.66 4.81 -4.38
CA LEU A 77 -0.21 5.84 -3.80
C LEU A 77 -0.48 5.63 -2.31
N ARG A 78 0.11 4.59 -1.70
CA ARG A 78 -0.05 4.22 -0.29
C ARG A 78 -1.53 4.10 0.10
N THR A 79 -2.32 3.54 -0.81
CA THR A 79 -3.76 3.30 -0.63
C THR A 79 -4.04 1.81 -0.82
N ASN A 80 -5.29 1.42 -0.68
CA ASN A 80 -5.71 0.04 -0.84
C ASN A 80 -6.16 -0.23 -2.29
N ALA A 81 -6.04 -1.50 -2.72
CA ALA A 81 -6.41 -1.92 -4.07
C ALA A 81 -7.89 -1.66 -4.39
N LYS A 82 -8.78 -1.71 -3.39
CA LYS A 82 -10.21 -1.45 -3.59
C LYS A 82 -10.46 0.00 -4.01
N THR A 83 -9.80 0.97 -3.38
CA THR A 83 -9.87 2.39 -3.76
C THR A 83 -9.34 2.62 -5.17
N ILE A 84 -8.28 1.92 -5.58
CA ILE A 84 -7.79 1.99 -6.96
C ILE A 84 -8.77 1.36 -7.95
N LEU A 85 -9.36 0.20 -7.62
CA LEU A 85 -10.38 -0.43 -8.47
C LEU A 85 -11.60 0.45 -8.66
N GLU A 86 -12.06 1.14 -7.62
CA GLU A 86 -13.15 2.11 -7.70
C GLU A 86 -12.77 3.27 -8.63
N ALA A 87 -11.59 3.87 -8.45
CA ALA A 87 -11.11 4.94 -9.33
C ALA A 87 -10.93 4.49 -10.80
N MET A 88 -10.46 3.26 -11.05
CA MET A 88 -10.32 2.71 -12.40
C MET A 88 -11.68 2.46 -13.06
N LYS A 89 -12.70 2.04 -12.30
CA LYS A 89 -14.07 1.89 -12.81
C LYS A 89 -14.65 3.23 -13.24
N ASP A 90 -14.45 4.28 -12.44
CA ASP A 90 -14.91 5.63 -12.76
C ASP A 90 -14.21 6.21 -14.01
N LEU A 91 -13.02 5.71 -14.34
CA LEU A 91 -12.24 6.06 -15.52
C LEU A 91 -12.41 5.08 -16.69
N GLU A 92 -13.24 4.04 -16.53
CA GLU A 92 -13.45 2.97 -17.52
C GLU A 92 -12.15 2.25 -17.96
N LEU A 93 -11.22 2.06 -17.01
CA LEU A 93 -9.92 1.42 -17.26
C LEU A 93 -9.93 -0.06 -16.85
N GLU A 94 -9.34 -0.93 -17.68
CA GLU A 94 -9.06 -2.33 -17.35
C GLU A 94 -7.67 -2.49 -16.71
N ASP A 95 -7.51 -3.49 -15.83
CA ASP A 95 -6.24 -3.74 -15.15
C ASP A 95 -5.16 -4.27 -16.10
N ASN A 96 -4.00 -3.61 -16.10
CA ASN A 96 -2.83 -3.99 -16.87
C ASN A 96 -2.26 -5.39 -16.54
N CYS A 97 -2.72 -6.05 -15.47
CA CYS A 97 -2.30 -7.40 -15.12
C CYS A 97 -2.55 -8.43 -16.24
N HIS A 98 -3.56 -8.22 -17.09
CA HIS A 98 -3.82 -9.08 -18.25
C HIS A 98 -2.71 -8.95 -19.29
N ARG A 99 -2.41 -7.71 -19.70
CA ARG A 99 -1.32 -7.40 -20.64
C ARG A 99 0.04 -7.86 -20.11
N LEU A 100 0.30 -7.66 -18.81
CA LEU A 100 1.54 -8.12 -18.18
C LEU A 100 1.69 -9.64 -18.26
N LYS A 101 0.62 -10.41 -18.01
CA LYS A 101 0.63 -11.88 -18.15
C LYS A 101 0.92 -12.33 -19.58
N GLU A 102 0.43 -11.62 -20.58
CA GLU A 102 0.72 -11.93 -21.98
C GLU A 102 2.16 -11.65 -22.36
N LEU A 103 2.73 -10.53 -21.91
CA LEU A 103 4.13 -10.19 -22.16
C LEU A 103 5.08 -11.22 -21.55
N LEU A 104 4.85 -11.59 -20.28
CA LEU A 104 5.66 -12.59 -19.59
C LEU A 104 5.55 -14.00 -20.19
N ARG A 105 4.47 -14.31 -20.94
CA ARG A 105 4.36 -15.58 -21.67
C ARG A 105 5.20 -15.60 -22.94
N LYS A 106 5.36 -14.46 -23.62
CA LYS A 106 6.06 -14.37 -24.92
C LYS A 106 7.58 -14.52 -24.76
N ASP A 107 8.16 -14.09 -23.64
CA ASP A 107 9.60 -14.26 -23.38
C ASP A 107 10.04 -15.72 -23.19
N ASN A 108 9.11 -16.65 -22.95
CA ASN A 108 9.41 -18.07 -22.75
C ASN A 108 9.41 -18.89 -24.06
N GLN A 109 9.28 -18.26 -25.23
CA GLN A 109 9.11 -18.97 -26.50
C GLN A 109 10.16 -18.62 -27.58
N GLU A 110 11.17 -17.82 -27.26
CA GLU A 110 12.32 -17.54 -28.14
C GLU A 110 13.59 -18.24 -27.64
N CYS A 111 13.66 -19.56 -27.85
CA CYS A 111 14.92 -20.32 -27.83
C CYS A 111 14.71 -21.71 -28.47
N GLU A 112 14.38 -21.74 -29.75
CA GLU A 112 14.67 -22.91 -30.59
C GLU A 112 15.81 -22.51 -31.54
N CYS A 113 17.04 -22.67 -31.06
CA CYS A 113 18.21 -22.70 -31.93
C CYS A 113 18.08 -23.96 -32.80
N GLY A 114 17.87 -23.77 -34.10
CA GLY A 114 17.89 -24.86 -35.08
C GLY A 114 19.30 -25.38 -35.29
N ASP A 115 19.44 -26.71 -35.24
CA ASP A 115 20.65 -27.47 -35.64
C ASP A 115 20.81 -27.52 -37.17
#